data_AF-A0A367EN38-F1
#
_entry.id   AF-A0A367EN38-F1
#
_cell.length_a   1.000
_cell.length_b   1.000
_cell.length_c   1.000
_cell.angle_alpha   90.00
_cell.angle_beta   90.00
_cell.angle_gamma   90.00
#
_symmetry.space_group_name_H-M   'P 1'
#
loop_
_entity.id
_entity.type
_entity.pdbx_description
1 polymer ?
#
loop_
_entity_poly.entity_id
_entity_poly.type
_entity_poly.pdbx_seq_one_letter_code
_entity_poly.pdbx_strand_id
1 'polypeptide(L)'
;MRVADDDEVHCGRELPASNAAATWRARQKLGTAVRALLRAAALAAHHRTGYHGARGERRADALVERARFEEGPGAQSAGRRLTALLAPPARDGPREAVALGRALRAAVDATRGYRATGDLAHFDAAVAHGCCAELTDALCQLLRGTEGVRIRLGWSCTAGTPHGWQACPEPFRFAPHDLSALEEAGKHYVRTEPSVPVRVTGTVVRLRRAGPGGPGSMRMDVLAGAEVTQVRARLDEDDYRLAVHAHLAGLPLRIGGLLESRGGFRRVSGVRDVAPVPVPEAARERLLKRLRGDLDAFERGLGG
;
A
#
# COMPACT_ATOMS: atom_id res chain seq x y z
N MET A 1 -23.39 -24.97 8.12
CA MET A 1 -22.10 -24.80 7.40
C MET A 1 -22.24 -23.52 6.58
N ARG A 2 -21.63 -22.40 7.00
CA ARG A 2 -21.65 -21.18 6.18
C ARG A 2 -20.89 -21.49 4.89
N VAL A 3 -21.55 -21.36 3.75
CA VAL A 3 -20.85 -21.38 2.46
C VAL A 3 -20.09 -20.06 2.39
N ALA A 4 -18.76 -20.14 2.30
CA ALA A 4 -17.92 -18.95 2.21
C ALA A 4 -18.03 -18.40 0.79
N ASP A 5 -18.78 -17.31 0.63
CA ASP A 5 -18.92 -16.61 -0.66
C ASP A 5 -17.68 -15.75 -0.97
N ASP A 6 -16.85 -15.47 0.04
CA ASP A 6 -15.63 -14.65 -0.04
C ASP A 6 -14.36 -15.50 0.02
N ASP A 7 -13.24 -14.92 -0.46
CA ASP A 7 -11.92 -15.41 -0.09
C ASP A 7 -11.60 -15.04 1.35
N GLU A 8 -10.95 -15.94 2.08
CA GLU A 8 -10.66 -15.77 3.50
C GLU A 8 -9.15 -15.70 3.73
N VAL A 9 -8.71 -14.70 4.51
CA VAL A 9 -7.32 -14.59 4.99
C VAL A 9 -7.35 -14.69 6.51
N HIS A 10 -6.98 -15.86 7.05
CA HIS A 10 -6.94 -16.09 8.48
C HIS A 10 -5.55 -15.80 9.03
N CYS A 11 -5.46 -14.79 9.88
CA CYS A 11 -4.22 -14.38 10.52
C CYS A 11 -4.27 -14.75 12.01
N GLY A 12 -3.30 -15.55 12.44
CA GLY A 12 -3.14 -16.02 13.81
C GLY A 12 -1.79 -15.59 14.40
N ARG A 13 -1.79 -15.15 15.65
CA ARG A 13 -0.61 -14.85 16.46
C ARG A 13 -0.57 -15.77 17.67
N GLU A 14 0.55 -16.46 17.84
CA GLU A 14 0.85 -17.26 19.03
C GLU A 14 1.50 -16.30 20.04
N LEU A 15 0.83 -16.04 21.17
CA LEU A 15 1.29 -15.10 22.19
C LEU A 15 1.75 -15.87 23.43
N PRO A 16 2.83 -15.43 24.12
CA PRO A 16 3.31 -16.03 25.34
C PRO A 16 2.23 -16.17 26.41
N ALA A 17 2.30 -17.22 27.23
CA ALA A 17 1.34 -17.49 28.30
C ALA A 17 1.24 -16.34 29.33
N SER A 18 2.33 -15.60 29.55
CA SER A 18 2.38 -14.42 30.42
C SER A 18 1.60 -13.22 29.89
N ASN A 19 1.20 -13.22 28.61
CA ASN A 19 0.50 -12.12 27.95
C ASN A 19 -1.03 -12.32 27.94
N ALA A 20 -1.59 -12.68 29.10
CA ALA A 20 -3.02 -12.95 29.29
C ALA A 20 -3.90 -11.69 29.32
N ALA A 21 -3.31 -10.50 29.48
CA ALA A 21 -4.04 -9.25 29.64
C ALA A 21 -3.41 -8.08 28.88
N ALA A 22 -3.91 -7.85 27.65
CA ALA A 22 -4.02 -6.53 27.01
C ALA A 22 -4.87 -6.66 25.73
N THR A 23 -6.05 -7.26 25.85
CA THR A 23 -6.88 -7.73 24.73
C THR A 23 -7.16 -6.64 23.70
N TRP A 24 -7.40 -5.40 24.12
CA TRP A 24 -7.66 -4.29 23.20
C TRP A 24 -6.41 -3.87 22.41
N ARG A 25 -5.26 -3.67 23.05
CA ARG A 25 -4.02 -3.30 22.34
C ARG A 25 -3.55 -4.42 21.41
N ALA A 26 -3.71 -5.67 21.81
CA ALA A 26 -3.43 -6.84 20.97
C ALA A 26 -4.35 -6.89 19.75
N ARG A 27 -5.66 -6.64 19.93
CA ARG A 27 -6.63 -6.51 18.83
C ARG A 27 -6.28 -5.39 17.87
N GLN A 28 -5.96 -4.19 18.37
CA GLN A 28 -5.56 -3.06 17.54
C GLN A 28 -4.30 -3.37 16.73
N LYS A 29 -3.26 -3.93 17.37
CA LYS A 29 -2.03 -4.33 16.67
C LYS A 29 -2.30 -5.37 15.59
N LEU A 30 -3.10 -6.41 15.89
CA LEU A 30 -3.47 -7.44 14.92
C LEU A 30 -4.28 -6.83 13.76
N GLY A 31 -5.28 -6.00 14.06
CA GLY A 31 -6.11 -5.33 13.07
C GLY A 31 -5.28 -4.44 12.13
N THR A 32 -4.41 -3.60 12.68
CA THR A 32 -3.51 -2.74 11.88
C THR A 32 -2.60 -3.57 10.99
N ALA A 33 -1.97 -4.62 11.52
CA ALA A 33 -1.03 -5.44 10.76
C ALA A 33 -1.72 -6.27 9.67
N VAL A 34 -2.93 -6.79 9.91
CA VAL A 34 -3.73 -7.49 8.89
C VAL A 34 -4.19 -6.53 7.79
N ARG A 35 -4.62 -5.31 8.13
CA ARG A 35 -4.93 -4.28 7.12
C ARG A 35 -3.69 -3.93 6.29
N ALA A 36 -2.52 -3.80 6.91
CA ALA A 36 -1.27 -3.58 6.19
C ALA A 36 -0.91 -4.75 5.25
N LEU A 37 -1.14 -5.99 5.68
CA LEU A 37 -0.97 -7.19 4.86
C LEU A 37 -1.87 -7.16 3.62
N LEU A 38 -3.14 -6.79 3.78
CA LEU A 38 -4.08 -6.65 2.66
C LEU A 38 -3.70 -5.50 1.74
N ARG A 39 -3.21 -4.36 2.27
CA ARG A 39 -2.68 -3.27 1.44
C ARG A 39 -1.53 -3.77 0.57
N ALA A 40 -0.57 -4.49 1.14
CA ALA A 40 0.54 -5.07 0.39
C ALA A 40 0.05 -6.05 -0.70
N ALA A 41 -0.97 -6.87 -0.40
CA ALA A 41 -1.60 -7.76 -1.37
C ALA A 41 -2.22 -7.02 -2.55
N ALA A 42 -2.98 -5.95 -2.28
CA ALA A 42 -3.57 -5.11 -3.32
C ALA A 42 -2.48 -4.53 -4.23
N LEU A 43 -1.43 -3.96 -3.63
CA LEU A 43 -0.32 -3.36 -4.36
C LEU A 43 0.36 -4.37 -5.28
N ALA A 44 0.73 -5.54 -4.74
CA ALA A 44 1.38 -6.62 -5.48
C ALA A 44 0.50 -7.26 -6.56
N ALA A 45 -0.83 -7.24 -6.39
CA ALA A 45 -1.78 -7.75 -7.36
C ALA A 45 -1.83 -6.91 -8.65
N HIS A 46 -1.51 -5.62 -8.57
CA HIS A 46 -1.53 -4.70 -9.71
C HIS A 46 -0.17 -4.53 -10.35
N HIS A 47 0.88 -4.40 -9.54
CA HIS A 47 2.23 -4.25 -10.02
C HIS A 47 3.18 -4.96 -9.07
N ARG A 48 4.17 -5.69 -9.59
CA ARG A 48 5.17 -6.35 -8.76
C ARG A 48 6.44 -5.50 -8.75
N THR A 49 6.83 -5.02 -7.58
CA THR A 49 8.01 -4.19 -7.38
C THR A 49 8.48 -4.33 -5.94
N GLY A 50 9.77 -4.05 -5.68
CA GLY A 50 10.34 -4.22 -4.34
C GLY A 50 9.74 -3.24 -3.35
N TYR A 51 9.41 -2.02 -3.77
CA TYR A 51 8.85 -1.02 -2.87
C TYR A 51 7.81 -0.12 -3.54
N HIS A 52 6.58 -0.07 -3.03
CA HIS A 52 5.52 0.75 -3.64
C HIS A 52 5.51 2.20 -3.15
N GLY A 53 5.77 2.44 -1.85
CA GLY A 53 5.62 3.73 -1.20
C GLY A 53 4.20 4.27 -1.34
N ALA A 54 4.04 5.48 -1.87
CA ALA A 54 2.74 6.09 -2.11
C ALA A 54 2.03 5.57 -3.38
N ARG A 55 2.71 4.77 -4.22
CA ARG A 55 2.14 4.26 -5.47
C ARG A 55 1.02 3.27 -5.18
N GLY A 56 -0.14 3.47 -5.76
CA GLY A 56 -1.30 2.57 -5.61
C GLY A 56 -2.05 2.71 -4.28
N GLU A 57 -1.72 3.71 -3.44
CA GLU A 57 -2.29 3.87 -2.08
C GLU A 57 -3.82 3.88 -2.08
N ARG A 58 -4.47 4.68 -2.94
CA ARG A 58 -5.95 4.73 -3.05
C ARG A 58 -6.57 3.37 -3.32
N ARG A 59 -5.88 2.54 -4.10
CA ARG A 59 -6.38 1.22 -4.50
C ARG A 59 -6.23 0.21 -3.37
N ALA A 60 -5.11 0.26 -2.67
CA ALA A 60 -4.88 -0.53 -1.48
C ALA A 60 -5.88 -0.19 -0.36
N ASP A 61 -6.17 1.10 -0.18
CA ASP A 61 -7.17 1.59 0.77
C ASP A 61 -8.58 1.11 0.40
N ALA A 62 -8.96 1.23 -0.87
CA ALA A 62 -10.25 0.75 -1.35
C ALA A 62 -10.44 -0.77 -1.15
N LEU A 63 -9.38 -1.59 -1.21
CA LEU A 63 -9.47 -3.01 -0.86
C LEU A 63 -9.78 -3.17 0.63
N VAL A 64 -9.03 -2.50 1.50
CA VAL A 64 -9.20 -2.59 2.95
C VAL A 64 -10.55 -2.08 3.42
N GLU A 65 -11.08 -1.04 2.79
CA GLU A 65 -12.42 -0.50 3.06
C GLU A 65 -13.54 -1.49 2.70
N ARG A 66 -13.36 -2.24 1.59
CA ARG A 66 -14.32 -3.27 1.17
C ARG A 66 -14.19 -4.58 1.94
N ALA A 67 -13.01 -4.86 2.50
CA ALA A 67 -12.76 -6.07 3.27
C ALA A 67 -13.58 -6.07 4.57
N ARG A 68 -14.21 -7.21 4.88
CA ARG A 68 -14.84 -7.43 6.18
C ARG A 68 -13.86 -8.14 7.10
N PHE A 69 -13.93 -7.83 8.40
CA PHE A 69 -13.02 -8.39 9.39
C PHE A 69 -13.84 -9.09 10.47
N GLU A 70 -13.56 -10.37 10.69
CA GLU A 70 -14.22 -11.20 11.71
C GLU A 70 -13.19 -11.70 12.73
N GLU A 71 -13.44 -11.48 14.02
CA GLU A 71 -12.66 -12.12 15.08
C GLU A 71 -13.02 -13.60 15.19
N GLY A 72 -12.03 -14.44 15.49
CA GLY A 72 -12.28 -15.87 15.72
C GLY A 72 -13.24 -16.10 16.89
N PRO A 73 -13.99 -17.22 16.92
CA PRO A 73 -14.94 -17.49 17.99
C PRO A 73 -14.23 -17.62 19.35
N GLY A 74 -14.88 -17.13 20.41
CA GLY A 74 -14.46 -17.26 21.81
C GLY A 74 -13.49 -16.17 22.31
N ALA A 75 -13.55 -15.87 23.61
CA ALA A 75 -12.71 -14.86 24.26
C ALA A 75 -11.20 -15.11 24.12
N GLN A 76 -10.79 -16.37 23.91
CA GLN A 76 -9.41 -16.79 23.71
C GLN A 76 -8.85 -16.42 22.33
N SER A 77 -9.71 -16.12 21.36
CA SER A 77 -9.31 -15.67 20.01
C SER A 77 -9.00 -14.17 19.94
N ALA A 78 -9.43 -13.42 20.96
CA ALA A 78 -9.33 -11.98 20.99
C ALA A 78 -7.88 -11.49 20.94
N GLY A 79 -7.55 -10.70 19.91
CA GLY A 79 -6.18 -10.21 19.68
C GLY A 79 -5.18 -11.28 19.23
N ARG A 80 -5.64 -12.52 19.06
CA ARG A 80 -4.84 -13.66 18.58
C ARG A 80 -5.26 -14.12 17.19
N ARG A 81 -6.52 -13.99 16.79
CA ARG A 81 -7.04 -14.44 15.50
C ARG A 81 -7.95 -13.40 14.87
N LEU A 82 -7.70 -13.10 13.59
CA LEU A 82 -8.53 -12.23 12.78
C LEU A 82 -8.63 -12.82 11.38
N THR A 83 -9.85 -12.92 10.85
CA THR A 83 -10.12 -13.33 9.48
C THR A 83 -10.51 -12.09 8.69
N ALA A 84 -9.83 -11.85 7.57
CA ALA A 84 -10.30 -10.91 6.56
C ALA A 84 -11.09 -11.66 5.48
N LEU A 85 -12.27 -11.17 5.15
CA LEU A 85 -13.13 -11.66 4.09
C LEU A 85 -13.02 -10.70 2.91
N LEU A 86 -12.60 -11.22 1.76
CA LEU A 86 -12.38 -10.49 0.52
C LEU A 86 -13.39 -10.97 -0.50
N ALA A 87 -14.31 -10.08 -0.89
CA ALA A 87 -15.24 -10.38 -1.96
C ALA A 87 -14.45 -10.74 -3.23
N PRO A 88 -14.78 -11.85 -3.92
CA PRO A 88 -14.09 -12.23 -5.14
C PRO A 88 -14.22 -11.11 -6.17
N PRO A 89 -13.19 -10.85 -6.99
CA PRO A 89 -13.25 -9.77 -7.96
C PRO A 89 -14.38 -10.01 -8.96
N ALA A 90 -14.96 -8.93 -9.48
CA ALA A 90 -15.79 -9.01 -10.69
C ALA A 90 -14.98 -9.67 -11.81
N ARG A 91 -15.66 -10.32 -12.78
CA ARG A 91 -15.03 -11.05 -13.90
C ARG A 91 -13.85 -10.24 -14.46
N ASP A 92 -12.70 -10.93 -14.57
CA ASP A 92 -11.43 -10.43 -15.13
C ASP A 92 -10.55 -9.51 -14.24
N GLY A 93 -10.91 -9.28 -12.97
CA GLY A 93 -10.06 -8.57 -12.00
C GLY A 93 -8.99 -9.44 -11.33
N PRO A 94 -7.88 -8.85 -10.83
CA PRO A 94 -6.88 -9.62 -10.08
C PRO A 94 -7.46 -10.04 -8.73
N ARG A 95 -7.22 -11.30 -8.36
CA ARG A 95 -7.67 -11.88 -7.09
C ARG A 95 -6.61 -11.64 -6.02
N GLU A 96 -6.81 -10.66 -5.15
CA GLU A 96 -5.78 -10.17 -4.21
C GLU A 96 -5.33 -11.24 -3.21
N ALA A 97 -6.22 -12.16 -2.80
CA ALA A 97 -5.87 -13.31 -1.97
C ALA A 97 -4.82 -14.22 -2.65
N VAL A 98 -4.89 -14.37 -3.98
CA VAL A 98 -3.90 -15.14 -4.76
C VAL A 98 -2.56 -14.42 -4.81
N ALA A 99 -2.57 -13.10 -5.01
CA ALA A 99 -1.36 -12.29 -4.98
C ALA A 99 -0.68 -12.37 -3.61
N LEU A 100 -1.46 -12.24 -2.52
CA LEU A 100 -0.97 -12.41 -1.16
C LEU A 100 -0.35 -13.80 -0.95
N GLY A 101 -1.02 -14.86 -1.38
CA GLY A 101 -0.51 -16.21 -1.22
C GLY A 101 0.81 -16.46 -1.95
N ARG A 102 0.97 -15.92 -3.16
CA ARG A 102 2.23 -16.01 -3.92
C ARG A 102 3.34 -15.25 -3.21
N ALA A 103 3.05 -14.05 -2.72
CA ALA A 103 4.02 -13.23 -2.00
C ALA A 103 4.41 -13.85 -0.66
N LEU A 104 3.46 -14.42 0.09
CA LEU A 104 3.74 -15.12 1.35
C LEU A 104 4.59 -16.37 1.13
N ARG A 105 4.30 -17.17 0.09
CA ARG A 105 5.13 -18.33 -0.27
C ARG A 105 6.56 -17.90 -0.56
N ALA A 106 6.72 -16.89 -1.42
CA ALA A 106 8.03 -16.37 -1.78
C ALA A 106 8.77 -15.74 -0.58
N ALA A 107 8.06 -15.10 0.36
CA ALA A 107 8.65 -14.55 1.58
C ALA A 107 9.15 -15.64 2.52
N VAL A 108 8.42 -16.76 2.64
CA VAL A 108 8.87 -17.93 3.42
C VAL A 108 10.12 -18.54 2.79
N ASP A 109 10.09 -18.78 1.47
CA ASP A 109 11.21 -19.36 0.75
C ASP A 109 12.45 -18.46 0.80
N ALA A 110 12.27 -17.14 0.61
CA ALA A 110 13.35 -16.17 0.64
C ALA A 110 13.96 -16.01 2.03
N THR A 111 13.14 -15.96 3.07
CA THR A 111 13.62 -15.94 4.46
C THR A 111 14.44 -17.19 4.77
N ARG A 112 13.95 -18.37 4.35
CA ARG A 112 14.69 -19.63 4.54
C ARG A 112 16.02 -19.63 3.80
N GLY A 113 16.03 -19.20 2.54
CA GLY A 113 17.24 -19.07 1.73
C GLY A 113 18.25 -18.11 2.37
N TYR A 114 17.82 -16.89 2.71
CA TYR A 114 18.65 -15.89 3.36
C TYR A 114 19.25 -16.40 4.68
N ARG A 115 18.51 -17.13 5.51
CA ARG A 115 19.09 -17.69 6.74
C ARG A 115 20.14 -18.78 6.47
N ALA A 116 20.02 -19.51 5.37
CA ALA A 116 20.97 -20.54 4.99
C ALA A 116 22.24 -19.97 4.36
N THR A 117 22.14 -18.84 3.63
CA THR A 117 23.23 -18.32 2.79
C THR A 117 23.72 -16.92 3.18
N GLY A 118 22.91 -16.12 3.87
CA GLY A 118 23.12 -14.69 4.10
C GLY A 118 22.85 -13.81 2.87
N ASP A 119 22.36 -14.39 1.76
CA ASP A 119 22.26 -13.71 0.47
C ASP A 119 20.88 -13.07 0.24
N LEU A 120 20.87 -11.77 -0.07
CA LEU A 120 19.67 -11.00 -0.38
C LEU A 120 19.10 -11.31 -1.77
N ALA A 121 19.84 -12.01 -2.65
CA ALA A 121 19.34 -12.42 -3.96
C ALA A 121 18.07 -13.28 -3.88
N HIS A 122 17.87 -14.00 -2.77
CA HIS A 122 16.63 -14.71 -2.49
C HIS A 122 15.42 -13.77 -2.39
N PHE A 123 15.60 -12.59 -1.80
CA PHE A 123 14.57 -11.56 -1.71
C PHE A 123 14.40 -10.82 -3.05
N ASP A 124 15.47 -10.58 -3.81
CA ASP A 124 15.37 -10.03 -5.16
C ASP A 124 14.49 -10.89 -6.07
N ALA A 125 14.70 -12.21 -6.06
CA ALA A 125 13.87 -13.16 -6.80
C ALA A 125 12.41 -13.15 -6.33
N ALA A 126 12.18 -12.95 -5.02
CA ALA A 126 10.84 -12.95 -4.44
C ALA A 126 9.97 -11.77 -4.90
N VAL A 127 10.56 -10.67 -5.37
CA VAL A 127 9.82 -9.53 -5.95
C VAL A 127 8.95 -9.97 -7.13
N ALA A 128 9.43 -10.91 -7.96
CA ALA A 128 8.67 -11.47 -9.08
C ALA A 128 7.38 -12.20 -8.64
N HIS A 129 7.24 -12.52 -7.35
CA HIS A 129 6.06 -13.15 -6.77
C HIS A 129 5.25 -12.20 -5.87
N GLY A 130 5.64 -10.92 -5.80
CA GLY A 130 4.92 -9.90 -5.05
C GLY A 130 5.47 -9.62 -3.65
N CYS A 131 6.66 -10.12 -3.31
CA CYS A 131 7.34 -9.64 -2.10
C CYS A 131 7.76 -8.18 -2.27
N CYS A 132 7.44 -7.37 -1.27
CA CYS A 132 7.76 -5.96 -1.24
C CYS A 132 8.00 -5.48 0.19
N ALA A 133 8.53 -4.27 0.34
CA ALA A 133 8.82 -3.66 1.64
C ALA A 133 7.57 -3.56 2.51
N GLU A 134 6.41 -3.23 1.93
CA GLU A 134 5.12 -3.13 2.62
C GLU A 134 4.69 -4.49 3.22
N LEU A 135 4.90 -5.58 2.48
CA LEU A 135 4.62 -6.93 2.97
C LEU A 135 5.55 -7.30 4.13
N THR A 136 6.86 -7.07 3.96
CA THR A 136 7.84 -7.39 5.01
C THR A 136 7.59 -6.58 6.27
N ASP A 137 7.21 -5.31 6.16
CA ASP A 137 6.85 -4.48 7.32
C ASP A 137 5.59 -5.00 8.02
N ALA A 138 4.54 -5.36 7.27
CA ALA A 138 3.33 -5.97 7.82
C ALA A 138 3.62 -7.29 8.57
N LEU A 139 4.51 -8.12 8.02
CA LEU A 139 4.95 -9.36 8.68
C LEU A 139 5.75 -9.07 9.96
N CYS A 140 6.65 -8.10 9.94
CA CYS A 140 7.38 -7.64 11.13
C CYS A 140 6.42 -7.13 12.22
N GLN A 141 5.39 -6.37 11.85
CA GLN A 141 4.35 -5.91 12.78
C GLN A 141 3.57 -7.08 13.41
N LEU A 142 3.26 -8.13 12.64
CA LEU A 142 2.62 -9.34 13.15
C LEU A 142 3.54 -10.11 14.11
N LEU A 143 4.82 -10.26 13.77
CA LEU A 143 5.80 -11.09 14.49
C LEU A 143 6.25 -10.49 15.82
N ARG A 144 6.38 -9.16 15.91
CA ARG A 144 6.89 -8.49 17.11
C ARG A 144 6.05 -8.84 18.35
N GLY A 145 6.72 -9.41 19.36
CA GLY A 145 6.09 -9.81 20.63
C GLY A 145 5.20 -11.06 20.53
N THR A 146 5.45 -11.92 19.54
CA THR A 146 4.78 -13.23 19.37
C THR A 146 5.80 -14.36 19.47
N GLU A 147 5.31 -15.58 19.67
CA GLU A 147 6.09 -16.83 19.56
C GLU A 147 5.98 -17.41 18.13
N GLY A 148 5.00 -16.98 17.36
CA GLY A 148 4.78 -17.41 15.99
C GLY A 148 3.60 -16.68 15.34
N VAL A 149 3.63 -16.63 14.02
CA VAL A 149 2.55 -16.11 13.18
C VAL A 149 2.15 -17.19 12.19
N ARG A 150 0.84 -17.39 12.04
CA ARG A 150 0.26 -18.32 11.08
C ARG A 150 -0.74 -17.59 10.20
N ILE A 151 -0.56 -17.67 8.89
CA ILE A 151 -1.48 -17.09 7.90
C ILE A 151 -2.02 -18.21 7.02
N ARG A 152 -3.33 -18.38 6.95
CA ARG A 152 -4.00 -19.38 6.10
C ARG A 152 -4.92 -18.67 5.11
N LEU A 153 -4.98 -19.19 3.89
CA LEU A 153 -5.93 -18.75 2.87
C LEU A 153 -7.10 -19.74 2.78
N GLY A 154 -8.29 -19.22 2.52
CA GLY A 154 -9.48 -19.95 2.14
C GLY A 154 -10.01 -19.37 0.83
N TRP A 155 -10.49 -20.24 -0.06
CA TRP A 155 -11.04 -19.82 -1.35
C TRP A 155 -12.56 -19.79 -1.30
N SER A 156 -13.12 -18.72 -1.86
CA SER A 156 -14.55 -18.60 -2.12
C SER A 156 -15.07 -19.83 -2.86
N CYS A 157 -16.17 -20.40 -2.37
CA CYS A 157 -16.85 -21.50 -3.05
C CYS A 157 -17.47 -21.04 -4.38
N THR A 158 -17.90 -19.78 -4.47
CA THR A 158 -18.54 -19.22 -5.67
C THR A 158 -17.51 -18.91 -6.76
N ALA A 159 -16.34 -18.40 -6.40
CA ALA A 159 -15.25 -18.13 -7.34
C ALA A 159 -14.37 -19.37 -7.63
N GLY A 160 -14.49 -20.42 -6.82
CA GLY A 160 -13.73 -21.66 -6.95
C GLY A 160 -12.24 -21.52 -6.58
N THR A 161 -11.53 -22.65 -6.67
CA THR A 161 -10.09 -22.70 -6.38
C THR A 161 -9.29 -22.10 -7.53
N PRO A 162 -8.38 -21.13 -7.29
CA PRO A 162 -7.54 -20.58 -8.34
C PRO A 162 -6.62 -21.63 -8.96
N HIS A 163 -6.28 -21.46 -10.24
CA HIS A 163 -5.33 -22.34 -10.93
C HIS A 163 -3.96 -22.36 -10.22
N GLY A 164 -3.39 -23.55 -10.07
CA GLY A 164 -2.11 -23.77 -9.38
C GLY A 164 -2.19 -23.73 -7.85
N TRP A 165 -3.39 -23.67 -7.26
CA TRP A 165 -3.61 -23.73 -5.83
C TRP A 165 -4.38 -24.98 -5.41
N GLN A 166 -4.08 -25.46 -4.21
CA GLN A 166 -4.89 -26.47 -3.54
C GLN A 166 -6.14 -25.82 -2.95
N ALA A 167 -7.23 -26.58 -2.83
CA ALA A 167 -8.50 -26.09 -2.27
C ALA A 167 -8.34 -25.57 -0.83
N CYS A 168 -7.48 -26.21 -0.03
CA CYS A 168 -7.06 -25.74 1.29
C CYS A 168 -5.53 -25.66 1.32
N PRO A 169 -4.92 -24.50 1.01
CA PRO A 169 -3.48 -24.36 1.04
C PRO A 169 -2.93 -24.51 2.47
N GLU A 170 -1.74 -25.11 2.59
CA GLU A 170 -1.01 -25.17 3.86
C GLU A 170 -0.78 -23.76 4.45
N PRO A 171 -0.90 -23.57 5.77
CA PRO A 171 -0.66 -22.28 6.39
C PRO A 171 0.79 -21.82 6.25
N PHE A 172 0.98 -20.56 5.90
CA PHE A 172 2.28 -19.89 5.96
C PHE A 172 2.65 -19.62 7.42
N ARG A 173 3.88 -19.97 7.80
CA ARG A 173 4.37 -19.85 9.17
C ARG A 173 5.60 -18.97 9.20
N PHE A 174 5.62 -18.05 10.16
CA PHE A 174 6.77 -17.21 10.47
C PHE A 174 7.04 -17.29 11.97
N ALA A 175 8.31 -17.27 12.34
CA ALA A 175 8.78 -17.35 13.72
C ALA A 175 9.63 -16.12 14.07
N PRO A 176 9.85 -15.83 15.36
CA PRO A 176 10.62 -14.64 15.78
C PRO A 176 12.03 -14.54 15.19
N HIS A 177 12.65 -15.68 14.87
CA HIS A 177 13.97 -15.71 14.23
C HIS A 177 13.97 -15.24 12.77
N ASP A 178 12.80 -15.12 12.14
CA ASP A 178 12.65 -14.58 10.78
C ASP A 178 12.67 -13.04 10.76
N LEU A 179 12.54 -12.39 11.93
CA LEU A 179 12.35 -10.94 12.03
C LEU A 179 13.54 -10.16 11.42
N SER A 180 14.78 -10.55 11.74
CA SER A 180 15.96 -9.85 11.22
C SER A 180 16.08 -9.97 9.71
N ALA A 181 15.77 -11.13 9.13
CA ALA A 181 15.77 -11.33 7.69
C ALA A 181 14.72 -10.46 6.99
N LEU A 182 13.50 -10.40 7.53
CA LEU A 182 12.42 -9.57 7.00
C LEU A 182 12.71 -8.07 7.13
N GLU A 183 13.32 -7.63 8.24
CA GLU A 183 13.72 -6.23 8.43
C GLU A 183 14.83 -5.82 7.45
N GLU A 184 15.83 -6.68 7.21
CA GLU A 184 16.87 -6.43 6.22
C GLU A 184 16.31 -6.44 4.79
N ALA A 185 15.39 -7.35 4.47
CA ALA A 185 14.70 -7.36 3.19
C ALA A 185 13.92 -6.06 2.94
N GLY A 186 13.16 -5.57 3.93
CA GLY A 186 12.43 -4.31 3.82
C GLY A 186 13.35 -3.11 3.55
N LYS A 187 14.48 -3.02 4.27
CA LYS A 187 15.50 -1.98 4.04
C LYS A 187 16.15 -2.12 2.66
N HIS A 188 16.41 -3.35 2.23
CA HIS A 188 16.99 -3.65 0.94
C HIS A 188 16.08 -3.18 -0.19
N TYR A 189 14.81 -3.58 -0.18
CA TYR A 189 13.82 -3.19 -1.19
C TYR A 189 13.67 -1.67 -1.32
N VAL A 190 13.60 -0.93 -0.21
CA VAL A 190 13.51 0.53 -0.25
C VAL A 190 14.78 1.16 -0.84
N ARG A 191 15.95 0.57 -0.55
CA ARG A 191 17.25 1.08 -1.01
C ARG A 191 17.48 0.83 -2.51
N THR A 192 17.07 -0.33 -3.01
CA THR A 192 17.30 -0.75 -4.41
C THR A 192 16.24 -0.26 -5.37
N GLU A 193 15.06 0.10 -4.89
CA GLU A 193 13.97 0.58 -5.74
C GLU A 193 14.36 1.90 -6.46
N PRO A 194 14.30 1.92 -7.81
CA PRO A 194 14.71 3.08 -8.60
C PRO A 194 13.70 4.23 -8.55
N SER A 195 14.18 5.44 -8.82
CA SER A 195 13.30 6.57 -9.13
C SER A 195 12.65 6.36 -10.50
N VAL A 196 11.37 6.72 -10.62
CA VAL A 196 10.57 6.45 -11.83
C VAL A 196 10.35 7.74 -12.62
N PRO A 197 10.62 7.77 -13.95
CA PRO A 197 10.27 8.93 -14.76
C PRO A 197 8.74 9.08 -14.83
N VAL A 198 8.26 10.29 -14.54
CA VAL A 198 6.83 10.60 -14.51
C VAL A 198 6.52 11.91 -15.25
N ARG A 199 5.30 11.99 -15.76
CA ARG A 199 4.69 13.23 -16.25
C ARG A 199 3.37 13.43 -15.52
N VAL A 200 3.43 14.18 -14.43
CA VAL A 200 2.33 14.35 -13.49
C VAL A 200 1.48 15.54 -13.92
N THR A 201 0.17 15.36 -13.98
CA THR A 201 -0.80 16.44 -14.11
C THR A 201 -1.58 16.55 -12.81
N GLY A 202 -1.69 17.75 -12.25
CA GLY A 202 -2.31 17.93 -10.96
C GLY A 202 -2.68 19.37 -10.62
N THR A 203 -3.43 19.57 -9.54
CA THR A 203 -3.78 20.90 -9.03
C THR A 203 -2.80 21.31 -7.94
N VAL A 204 -2.27 22.52 -8.05
CA VAL A 204 -1.40 23.08 -7.02
C VAL A 204 -2.23 23.38 -5.78
N VAL A 205 -1.84 22.81 -4.64
CA VAL A 205 -2.55 22.99 -3.36
C VAL A 205 -1.75 23.77 -2.32
N ARG A 206 -0.42 23.85 -2.49
CA ARG A 206 0.43 24.64 -1.61
C ARG A 206 1.66 25.11 -2.35
N LEU A 207 1.99 26.38 -2.16
CA LEU A 207 3.21 27.01 -2.64
C LEU A 207 3.98 27.59 -1.46
N ARG A 208 5.30 27.47 -1.46
CA ARG A 208 6.17 28.06 -0.44
C ARG A 208 7.47 28.51 -1.08
N ARG A 209 7.81 29.79 -0.87
CA ARG A 209 9.12 30.38 -1.16
C ARG A 209 9.65 31.13 0.07
N ALA A 210 10.98 31.20 0.22
CA ALA A 210 11.61 31.84 1.38
C ALA A 210 11.74 33.36 1.24
N GLY A 211 11.89 33.87 0.02
CA GLY A 211 12.04 35.29 -0.28
C GLY A 211 11.21 35.70 -1.50
N PRO A 212 11.29 36.98 -1.93
CA PRO A 212 10.54 37.48 -3.07
C PRO A 212 10.98 36.91 -4.42
N GLY A 213 12.23 36.43 -4.52
CA GLY A 213 12.79 35.77 -5.70
C GLY A 213 13.46 34.44 -5.37
N GLY A 214 13.98 33.77 -6.41
CA GLY A 214 14.64 32.47 -6.29
C GLY A 214 13.68 31.26 -6.29
N PRO A 215 14.25 30.05 -6.10
CA PRO A 215 13.51 28.80 -6.22
C PRO A 215 12.47 28.64 -5.11
N GLY A 216 11.39 27.95 -5.44
CA GLY A 216 10.32 27.64 -4.51
C GLY A 216 9.98 26.17 -4.45
N SER A 217 9.03 25.84 -3.57
CA SER A 217 8.50 24.48 -3.43
C SER A 217 6.99 24.48 -3.63
N MET A 218 6.52 23.41 -4.24
CA MET A 218 5.12 23.19 -4.58
C MET A 218 4.67 21.85 -4.01
N ARG A 219 3.42 21.81 -3.51
CA ARG A 219 2.65 20.57 -3.33
C ARG A 219 1.50 20.57 -4.33
N MET A 220 1.32 19.44 -4.98
CA MET A 220 0.30 19.23 -6.00
C MET A 220 -0.50 17.96 -5.70
N ASP A 221 -1.82 18.06 -5.82
CA ASP A 221 -2.72 16.92 -5.82
C ASP A 221 -2.73 16.31 -7.22
N VAL A 222 -2.41 15.03 -7.31
CA VAL A 222 -2.24 14.35 -8.59
C VAL A 222 -3.59 13.93 -9.15
N LEU A 223 -3.82 14.34 -10.40
CA LEU A 223 -5.00 13.99 -11.18
C LEU A 223 -4.69 12.87 -12.18
N ALA A 224 -3.51 12.91 -12.80
CA ALA A 224 -3.09 11.92 -13.79
C ALA A 224 -1.55 11.81 -13.90
N GLY A 225 -1.09 10.70 -14.48
CA GLY A 225 0.31 10.51 -14.88
C GLY A 225 1.27 10.00 -13.79
N ALA A 226 0.77 9.81 -12.57
CA ALA A 226 1.41 9.01 -11.53
C ALA A 226 0.35 8.39 -10.62
N GLU A 227 0.59 7.17 -10.14
CA GLU A 227 -0.33 6.44 -9.25
C GLU A 227 -0.20 6.86 -7.78
N VAL A 228 0.08 8.14 -7.51
CA VAL A 228 0.21 8.68 -6.15
C VAL A 228 -0.86 9.75 -5.93
N THR A 229 -1.18 10.05 -4.68
CA THR A 229 -2.21 11.05 -4.34
C THR A 229 -1.67 12.47 -4.39
N GLN A 230 -0.48 12.68 -3.86
CA GLN A 230 0.16 13.99 -3.72
C GLN A 230 1.65 13.90 -4.04
N VAL A 231 2.17 14.94 -4.67
CA VAL A 231 3.61 15.11 -4.92
C VAL A 231 4.10 16.45 -4.43
N ARG A 232 5.37 16.46 -4.01
CA ARG A 232 6.13 17.67 -3.70
C ARG A 232 7.21 17.86 -4.74
N ALA A 233 7.39 19.08 -5.21
CA ALA A 233 8.38 19.43 -6.20
C ALA A 233 9.13 20.69 -5.78
N ARG A 234 10.42 20.77 -6.11
CA ARG A 234 11.18 22.02 -6.04
C ARG A 234 11.22 22.59 -7.45
N LEU A 235 10.85 23.85 -7.58
CA LEU A 235 10.79 24.58 -8.83
C LEU A 235 11.89 25.64 -8.82
N ASP A 236 12.42 25.97 -9.99
CA ASP A 236 13.19 27.19 -10.15
C ASP A 236 12.28 28.43 -10.07
N GLU A 237 12.85 29.60 -10.28
CA GLU A 237 12.11 30.85 -10.13
C GLU A 237 10.98 31.02 -11.16
N ASP A 238 11.25 30.70 -12.43
CA ASP A 238 10.29 30.90 -13.52
C ASP A 238 9.18 29.85 -13.47
N ASP A 239 9.52 28.59 -13.22
CA ASP A 239 8.55 27.52 -13.02
C ASP A 239 7.67 27.78 -11.78
N TYR A 240 8.25 28.34 -10.71
CA TYR A 240 7.48 28.70 -9.53
C TYR A 240 6.46 29.80 -9.82
N ARG A 241 6.85 30.85 -10.57
CA ARG A 241 5.91 31.90 -11.00
C ARG A 241 4.78 31.31 -11.86
N LEU A 242 5.11 30.40 -12.77
CA LEU A 242 4.11 29.70 -13.59
C LEU A 242 3.14 28.87 -12.73
N ALA A 243 3.65 28.16 -11.72
CA ALA A 243 2.82 27.43 -10.77
C ALA A 243 1.91 28.34 -9.93
N VAL A 244 2.38 29.53 -9.53
CA VAL A 244 1.57 30.55 -8.86
C VAL A 244 0.43 31.02 -9.77
N HIS A 245 0.73 31.36 -11.03
CA HIS A 245 -0.29 31.78 -11.98
C HIS A 245 -1.33 30.69 -12.25
N ALA A 246 -0.89 29.44 -12.45
CA ALA A 246 -1.79 28.30 -12.62
C ALA A 246 -2.69 28.08 -11.40
N HIS A 247 -2.13 28.20 -10.18
CA HIS A 247 -2.90 28.08 -8.94
C HIS A 247 -3.97 29.17 -8.83
N LEU A 248 -3.61 30.43 -9.07
CA LEU A 248 -4.55 31.56 -9.03
C LEU A 248 -5.63 31.46 -10.11
N ALA A 249 -5.29 30.94 -11.29
CA ALA A 249 -6.24 30.70 -12.38
C ALA A 249 -7.12 29.45 -12.16
N GLY A 250 -6.85 28.64 -11.12
CA GLY A 250 -7.54 27.37 -10.89
C GLY A 250 -7.29 26.34 -12.00
N LEU A 251 -6.15 26.42 -12.68
CA LEU A 251 -5.76 25.52 -13.77
C LEU A 251 -4.84 24.41 -13.26
N PRO A 252 -5.05 23.16 -13.69
CA PRO A 252 -4.07 22.09 -13.46
C PRO A 252 -2.73 22.41 -14.12
N LEU A 253 -1.66 21.98 -13.46
CA LEU A 253 -0.29 22.08 -13.94
C LEU A 253 0.20 20.70 -14.33
N ARG A 254 0.92 20.61 -15.45
CA ARG A 254 1.66 19.43 -15.86
C ARG A 254 3.14 19.65 -15.61
N ILE A 255 3.79 18.67 -15.01
CA ILE A 255 5.24 18.65 -14.75
C ILE A 255 5.82 17.29 -15.13
N GLY A 256 7.03 17.27 -15.67
CA GLY A 256 7.85 16.09 -15.86
C GLY A 256 8.97 16.01 -14.81
N GLY A 257 9.49 14.81 -14.55
CA GLY A 257 10.64 14.62 -13.67
C GLY A 257 10.83 13.17 -13.23
N LEU A 258 11.58 12.97 -12.14
CA LEU A 258 11.80 11.68 -11.52
C LEU A 258 11.07 11.61 -10.18
N LEU A 259 10.19 10.63 -10.01
CA LEU A 259 9.50 10.33 -8.77
C LEU A 259 10.41 9.49 -7.86
N GLU A 260 10.79 10.06 -6.72
CA GLU A 260 11.84 9.50 -5.87
C GLU A 260 11.35 8.43 -4.90
N SER A 261 12.01 7.27 -4.90
CA SER A 261 11.75 6.18 -3.94
C SER A 261 12.08 6.59 -2.50
N ARG A 262 13.19 7.31 -2.26
CA ARG A 262 13.63 7.74 -0.90
C ARG A 262 12.66 8.69 -0.18
N GLY A 263 11.71 9.30 -0.89
CA GLY A 263 10.62 10.08 -0.30
C GLY A 263 9.28 9.33 -0.23
N GLY A 264 9.31 8.01 -0.39
CA GLY A 264 8.15 7.15 -0.54
C GLY A 264 7.31 7.50 -1.77
N PHE A 265 7.95 7.91 -2.87
CA PHE A 265 7.29 8.35 -4.10
C PHE A 265 6.37 9.57 -3.91
N ARG A 266 6.68 10.44 -2.94
CA ARG A 266 5.95 11.71 -2.70
C ARG A 266 6.74 12.95 -3.15
N ARG A 267 7.88 12.76 -3.81
CA ARG A 267 8.76 13.84 -4.27
C ARG A 267 9.14 13.65 -5.73
N VAL A 268 9.03 14.73 -6.51
CA VAL A 268 9.52 14.81 -7.89
C VAL A 268 10.77 15.68 -7.91
N SER A 269 11.85 15.16 -8.48
CA SER A 269 13.10 15.88 -8.74
C SER A 269 13.38 16.01 -10.23
N GLY A 270 14.31 16.91 -10.58
CA GLY A 270 14.61 17.24 -11.97
C GLY A 270 13.36 17.71 -12.72
N VAL A 271 12.61 18.63 -12.10
CA VAL A 271 11.36 19.13 -12.67
C VAL A 271 11.64 19.79 -14.02
N ARG A 272 10.80 19.47 -15.00
CA ARG A 272 10.85 19.96 -16.38
C ARG A 272 9.45 20.01 -16.98
N ASP A 273 9.33 20.58 -18.17
CA ASP A 273 8.07 20.64 -18.93
C ASP A 273 6.90 21.26 -18.13
N VAL A 274 7.18 22.26 -17.28
CA VAL A 274 6.16 22.90 -16.45
C VAL A 274 5.22 23.72 -17.33
N ALA A 275 3.96 23.31 -17.40
CA ALA A 275 2.99 23.98 -18.25
C ALA A 275 1.57 23.86 -17.66
N PRO A 276 0.78 24.95 -17.65
CA PRO A 276 -0.65 24.87 -17.39
C PRO A 276 -1.31 23.98 -18.44
N VAL A 277 -2.23 23.13 -18.01
CA VAL A 277 -3.05 22.31 -18.92
C VAL A 277 -4.36 23.05 -19.15
N PRO A 278 -4.66 23.48 -20.40
CA PRO A 278 -5.97 24.02 -20.72
C PRO A 278 -7.01 22.94 -20.49
N VAL A 279 -7.95 23.20 -19.60
CA VAL A 279 -9.06 22.28 -19.34
C VAL A 279 -10.28 22.86 -20.06
N PRO A 280 -10.91 22.11 -21.00
CA PRO A 280 -12.22 22.50 -21.52
C PRO A 280 -13.20 22.69 -20.35
N GLU A 281 -14.05 23.70 -20.39
CA GLU A 281 -14.93 24.10 -19.25
C GLU A 281 -15.72 22.90 -18.65
N ALA A 282 -16.19 21.98 -19.50
CA ALA A 282 -16.91 20.77 -19.10
C ALA A 282 -16.06 19.73 -18.32
N ALA A 283 -14.73 19.75 -18.50
CA ALA A 283 -13.80 18.94 -17.70
C ALA A 283 -13.43 19.66 -16.40
N ARG A 284 -13.38 21.00 -16.40
CA ARG A 284 -13.17 21.84 -15.20
C ARG A 284 -14.32 21.66 -14.21
N GLU A 285 -15.55 21.63 -14.68
CA GLU A 285 -16.74 21.42 -13.86
C GLU A 285 -16.79 20.02 -13.22
N ARG A 286 -16.41 18.98 -13.97
CA ARG A 286 -16.25 17.62 -13.45
C ARG A 286 -15.13 17.50 -12.42
N LEU A 287 -14.03 18.22 -12.62
CA LEU A 287 -12.90 18.26 -11.69
C LEU A 287 -13.28 18.94 -10.37
N LEU A 288 -13.94 20.11 -10.46
CA LEU A 288 -14.45 20.85 -9.31
C LEU A 288 -15.51 20.05 -8.54
N LYS A 289 -16.36 19.29 -9.24
CA LYS A 289 -17.36 18.43 -8.62
C LYS A 289 -16.74 17.25 -7.85
N ARG A 290 -15.62 16.68 -8.34
CA ARG A 290 -14.85 15.66 -7.59
C ARG A 290 -14.16 16.24 -6.36
N LEU A 291 -13.50 17.39 -6.50
CA LEU A 291 -12.83 18.08 -5.39
C LEU A 291 -13.81 18.49 -4.29
N ARG A 292 -15.00 19.02 -4.65
CA ARG A 292 -16.07 19.30 -3.67
C ARG A 292 -16.61 18.03 -3.03
N GLY A 293 -16.84 16.97 -3.81
CA GLY A 293 -17.31 15.69 -3.26
C GLY A 293 -16.34 15.08 -2.23
N ASP A 294 -15.04 15.20 -2.46
CA ASP A 294 -14.00 14.75 -1.52
C ASP A 294 -13.93 15.65 -0.27
N LEU A 295 -14.15 16.96 -0.41
CA LEU A 295 -14.22 17.91 0.71
C LEU A 295 -15.49 17.71 1.56
N ASP A 296 -16.64 17.52 0.93
CA ASP A 296 -17.93 17.25 1.59
C ASP A 296 -17.92 15.88 2.29
N ALA A 297 -17.16 14.91 1.78
CA ALA A 297 -16.94 13.62 2.43
C ALA A 297 -16.05 13.77 3.67
N PHE A 298 -15.05 14.65 3.62
CA PHE A 298 -14.20 14.99 4.76
C PHE A 298 -14.98 15.74 5.86
N GLU A 299 -15.81 16.72 5.49
CA GLU A 299 -16.62 17.49 6.44
C GLU A 299 -17.71 16.64 7.11
N ARG A 300 -18.36 15.73 6.38
CA ARG A 300 -19.32 14.77 6.96
C ARG A 300 -18.67 13.76 7.91
N GLY A 301 -17.37 13.52 7.80
CA GLY A 301 -16.60 12.69 8.73
C GLY A 301 -16.24 13.37 10.06
N LEU A 302 -16.36 14.71 10.13
CA LEU A 302 -16.08 15.50 11.34
C LEU A 302 -17.35 15.88 12.13
N GLY A 303 -18.53 15.61 11.59
CA GLY A 303 -19.83 15.97 12.18
C GLY A 303 -20.62 14.81 12.80
N GLY A 304 -19.96 13.69 13.14
CA GLY A 304 -20.57 12.51 13.74
C GLY A 304 -19.96 12.13 15.08
#